data_AF-A0A8H6IYH7-F1
#
_entry.id   AF-A0A8H6IYH7-F1
#
_cell.length_a   1.000
_cell.length_b   1.000
_cell.length_c   1.000
_cell.angle_alpha   90.00
_cell.angle_beta   90.00
_cell.angle_gamma   90.00
#
_symmetry.space_group_name_H-M   'P 1'
#
loop_
_entity.id
_entity.type
_entity.pdbx_description
1 polymer ?
#
loop_
_entity_poly.entity_id
_entity_poly.type
_entity_poly.pdbx_seq_one_letter_code
_entity_poly.pdbx_strand_id
1 'polypeptide(L)'
;MVAVTFGGGTSPKGKGVTVGILLLVMTFLLGTVAAWQPPLDLTVRIERAVITEVDFDIDNPPIWAIRPADREAYLANKAAGLSNAKFMTPNAIPGGDPCVNRKQPAIVYHSYYADDCKPNYKLDEGAMGSGLRTCLDWNTTKNGLECASFCQERTVFEWAEERPYPNSDCHYPIKCSISEGESTSAGWSISGSPKVGKALKMGISGNYHQNSGVSHSHSFAVELTEELKCGYFTFVPIKKIICGRFSSSEPGMKFQPGEAVLPWCDTREGPTPFLGARRWWAKDENLCRNEMWQIEDRNGKLIPDGVTIFVYTNCATRTPLAMKYQDDVYSRPGVALPHKVVRDLHDSWIFNTCHLGKLGVTKDGKEYKSLYMTGLGFSDDQIGGPNGEGLFAGIRKCANGDVINEEFSWFDHGRPEDGPHLRGAAWHVRADLPVDMDGGCVGQVLMDHGGISVDRCGDGS
;
A
#
# COMPACT_ATOMS: atom_id res chain seq x y z
N MET A 1 23.95 5.48 -3.32
CA MET A 1 24.44 5.23 -1.95
C MET A 1 25.23 6.44 -1.49
N VAL A 2 24.71 7.18 -0.51
CA VAL A 2 25.51 8.05 0.35
C VAL A 2 25.37 7.43 1.73
N ALA A 3 26.46 6.88 2.25
CA ALA A 3 26.50 6.27 3.57
C ALA A 3 26.68 7.37 4.62
N VAL A 4 25.76 7.46 5.58
CA VAL A 4 25.99 8.20 6.81
C VAL A 4 26.15 7.19 7.92
N THR A 5 27.40 6.97 8.33
CA THR A 5 27.76 6.20 9.51
C THR A 5 27.61 7.08 10.75
N PHE A 6 26.78 6.65 11.72
CA PHE A 6 26.84 7.18 13.09
C PHE A 6 27.75 6.30 13.93
N GLY A 7 28.97 6.78 14.17
CA GLY A 7 29.87 6.23 15.16
C GLY A 7 29.35 6.51 16.57
N GLY A 8 29.35 5.47 17.40
CA GLY A 8 28.98 5.56 18.81
C GLY A 8 29.95 6.43 19.61
N GLY A 9 29.41 7.44 20.27
CA GLY A 9 30.07 8.22 21.30
C GLY A 9 29.18 8.24 22.54
N THR A 10 29.61 7.57 23.60
CA THR A 10 28.96 7.52 24.90
C THR A 10 28.92 8.92 25.56
N SER A 11 27.74 9.47 25.79
CA SER A 11 27.54 10.58 26.74
C SER A 11 26.17 10.48 27.43
N PRO A 12 26.10 10.39 28.77
CA PRO A 12 24.87 10.08 29.49
C PRO A 12 24.15 11.35 29.96
N LYS A 13 23.79 12.27 29.07
CA LYS A 13 22.90 13.41 29.40
C LYS A 13 22.11 13.85 28.17
N GLY A 14 20.88 13.36 28.01
CA GLY A 14 20.04 13.79 26.87
C GLY A 14 18.70 13.08 26.66
N LYS A 15 18.19 12.32 27.63
CA LYS A 15 16.92 11.57 27.47
C LYS A 15 15.63 12.43 27.58
N GLY A 16 15.75 13.74 27.79
CA GLY A 16 14.58 14.63 27.94
C GLY A 16 14.09 15.29 26.65
N VAL A 17 14.93 15.41 25.62
CA VAL A 17 14.61 16.24 24.44
C VAL A 17 13.88 15.44 23.34
N THR A 18 14.14 14.14 23.24
CA THR A 18 13.57 13.29 22.19
C THR A 18 12.10 12.91 22.45
N VAL A 19 11.67 12.89 23.72
CA VAL A 19 10.26 12.64 24.10
C VAL A 19 9.40 13.89 23.87
N GLY A 20 9.97 15.09 24.02
CA GLY A 20 9.28 16.36 23.76
C GLY A 20 8.95 16.58 22.28
N ILE A 21 9.84 16.18 21.37
CA ILE A 21 9.62 16.30 19.92
C ILE A 21 8.55 15.30 19.43
N LEU A 22 8.52 14.09 19.97
CA LEU A 22 7.50 13.09 19.64
C LEU A 22 6.10 13.45 20.18
N LEU A 23 6.03 14.11 21.34
CA LEU A 23 4.76 14.63 21.87
C LEU A 23 4.25 15.83 21.07
N LEU A 24 5.12 16.71 20.58
CA LEU A 24 4.75 17.86 19.74
C LEU A 24 4.20 17.46 18.36
N VAL A 25 4.70 16.36 17.76
CA VAL A 25 4.14 15.80 16.52
C VAL A 25 2.76 15.17 16.75
N MET A 26 2.52 14.57 17.93
CA MET A 26 1.19 14.03 18.29
C MET A 26 0.16 15.13 18.61
N THR A 27 0.55 16.26 19.22
CA THR A 27 -0.37 17.39 19.41
C THR A 27 -0.66 18.18 18.14
N PHE A 28 0.27 18.22 17.17
CA PHE A 28 -0.02 18.80 15.85
C PHE A 28 -1.02 17.96 15.03
N LEU A 29 -1.10 16.64 15.25
CA LEU A 29 -2.10 15.76 14.64
C LEU A 29 -3.49 15.82 15.31
N LEU A 30 -3.61 16.45 16.49
CA LEU A 30 -4.87 16.61 17.22
C LEU A 30 -5.46 18.03 17.11
N GLY A 31 -4.77 18.94 16.42
CA GLY A 31 -5.12 20.36 16.32
C GLY A 31 -5.69 20.81 14.97
N THR A 32 -6.11 19.88 14.11
CA THR A 32 -6.87 20.28 12.92
C THR A 32 -8.30 20.62 13.36
N VAL A 33 -8.66 21.89 13.15
CA VAL A 33 -10.05 22.35 13.16
C VAL A 33 -10.86 21.34 12.36
N ALA A 34 -11.94 20.82 12.95
CA ALA A 34 -12.81 19.86 12.29
C ALA A 34 -13.41 20.51 11.04
N ALA A 35 -12.71 20.41 9.91
CA ALA A 35 -13.24 20.69 8.59
C ALA A 35 -14.50 19.82 8.45
N TRP A 36 -15.55 20.42 7.91
CA TRP A 36 -16.85 19.76 7.79
C TRP A 36 -16.69 18.49 6.94
N GLN A 37 -16.73 17.33 7.59
CA GLN A 37 -16.70 16.03 6.91
C GLN A 37 -18.14 15.58 6.68
N PRO A 38 -18.57 15.31 5.43
CA PRO A 38 -19.86 14.70 5.22
C PRO A 38 -19.94 13.35 5.95
N PRO A 39 -21.10 12.99 6.52
CA PRO A 39 -21.26 11.76 7.29
C PRO A 39 -20.99 10.53 6.39
N LEU A 40 -20.01 9.73 6.78
CA LEU A 40 -19.71 8.45 6.14
C LEU A 40 -20.78 7.42 6.54
N ASP A 41 -21.36 6.75 5.55
CA ASP A 41 -22.06 5.49 5.80
C ASP A 41 -21.04 4.38 6.06
N LEU A 42 -20.73 4.18 7.35
CA LEU A 42 -19.83 3.12 7.84
C LEU A 42 -20.49 1.73 7.85
N THR A 43 -21.72 1.58 7.37
CA THR A 43 -22.42 0.29 7.38
C THR A 43 -21.99 -0.65 6.26
N VAL A 44 -21.27 -0.15 5.25
CA VAL A 44 -20.67 -0.99 4.20
C VAL A 44 -19.43 -1.68 4.76
N ARG A 45 -19.64 -2.78 5.48
CA ARG A 45 -18.56 -3.74 5.74
C ARG A 45 -18.17 -4.37 4.41
N ILE A 46 -16.92 -4.18 4.00
CA ILE A 46 -16.29 -5.10 3.05
C ILE A 46 -16.27 -6.45 3.78
N GLU A 47 -17.17 -7.35 3.41
CA GLU A 47 -17.14 -8.72 3.91
C GLU A 47 -15.75 -9.27 3.60
N ARG A 48 -14.98 -9.59 4.65
CA ARG A 48 -13.78 -10.40 4.49
C ARG A 48 -14.25 -11.77 4.01
N ALA A 49 -14.33 -11.95 2.70
CA ALA A 49 -14.48 -13.26 2.12
C ALA A 49 -13.27 -14.09 2.58
N VAL A 50 -13.54 -15.04 3.47
CA VAL A 50 -12.59 -16.10 3.80
C VAL A 50 -12.55 -16.98 2.57
N ILE A 51 -11.51 -16.86 1.76
CA ILE A 51 -11.33 -17.74 0.61
C ILE A 51 -11.00 -19.13 1.12
N THR A 52 -11.91 -20.07 0.91
CA THR A 52 -11.62 -21.49 0.75
C THR A 52 -10.78 -21.68 -0.51
N GLU A 53 -9.75 -22.53 -0.47
CA GLU A 53 -8.84 -22.81 -1.60
C GLU A 53 -9.56 -22.76 -2.96
N VAL A 54 -9.13 -21.87 -3.85
CA VAL A 54 -9.66 -21.77 -5.22
C VAL A 54 -8.71 -22.54 -6.11
N ASP A 55 -8.89 -23.85 -6.18
CA ASP A 55 -8.13 -24.67 -7.13
C ASP A 55 -8.69 -24.45 -8.54
N PHE A 56 -7.82 -24.07 -9.48
CA PHE A 56 -8.17 -23.82 -10.87
C PHE A 56 -7.13 -24.43 -11.80
N ASP A 57 -7.57 -24.74 -13.02
CA ASP A 57 -6.70 -25.24 -14.07
C ASP A 57 -5.62 -24.21 -14.43
N ILE A 58 -4.37 -24.56 -14.13
CA ILE A 58 -3.20 -23.69 -14.33
C ILE A 58 -2.96 -23.34 -15.81
N ASP A 59 -3.42 -24.19 -16.73
CA ASP A 59 -3.30 -23.98 -18.18
C ASP A 59 -4.43 -23.09 -18.73
N ASN A 60 -5.51 -22.93 -17.97
CA ASN A 60 -6.63 -22.05 -18.29
C ASN A 60 -7.04 -21.22 -17.06
N PRO A 61 -6.15 -20.35 -16.55
CA PRO A 61 -6.43 -19.54 -15.38
C PRO A 61 -7.61 -18.59 -15.65
N PRO A 62 -8.42 -18.30 -14.63
CA PRO A 62 -9.44 -17.27 -14.74
C PRO A 62 -8.80 -15.89 -14.89
N ILE A 63 -9.50 -14.96 -15.54
CA ILE A 63 -8.90 -13.68 -15.99
C ILE A 63 -8.35 -12.79 -14.87
N TRP A 64 -8.88 -12.94 -13.66
CA TRP A 64 -8.43 -12.23 -12.46
C TRP A 64 -7.09 -12.73 -11.92
N ALA A 65 -6.70 -13.96 -12.26
CA ALA A 65 -5.38 -14.50 -11.95
C ALA A 65 -4.32 -14.00 -12.94
N ILE A 66 -4.76 -13.34 -14.01
CA ILE A 66 -3.94 -12.80 -15.09
C ILE A 66 -3.83 -11.29 -14.91
N ARG A 67 -2.61 -10.78 -15.04
CA ARG A 67 -2.34 -9.35 -14.94
C ARG A 67 -3.10 -8.62 -16.03
N PRO A 68 -3.77 -7.50 -15.73
CA PRO A 68 -4.37 -6.61 -16.72
C PRO A 68 -3.54 -6.42 -18.01
N ALA A 69 -2.24 -6.17 -17.88
CA ALA A 69 -1.32 -5.96 -19.01
C ALA A 69 -1.14 -7.18 -19.93
N ASP A 70 -1.39 -8.39 -19.43
CA ASP A 70 -1.21 -9.65 -20.17
C ASP A 70 -2.56 -10.26 -20.61
N ARG A 71 -3.70 -9.70 -20.16
CA ARG A 71 -5.04 -10.23 -20.45
C ARG A 71 -5.35 -10.24 -21.93
N GLU A 72 -4.98 -9.20 -22.68
CA GLU A 72 -5.26 -9.13 -24.12
C GLU A 72 -4.52 -10.24 -24.88
N ALA A 73 -3.22 -10.42 -24.59
CA ALA A 73 -2.42 -11.50 -25.18
C ALA A 73 -2.96 -12.89 -24.80
N TYR A 74 -3.38 -13.07 -23.55
CA TYR A 74 -4.01 -14.31 -23.10
C TYR A 74 -5.38 -14.56 -23.74
N LEU A 75 -6.22 -13.54 -23.91
CA LEU A 75 -7.51 -13.69 -24.59
C LEU A 75 -7.32 -14.04 -26.06
N ALA A 76 -6.24 -13.56 -26.69
CA ALA A 76 -5.90 -13.86 -28.07
C ALA A 76 -5.34 -15.28 -28.26
N ASN A 77 -4.46 -15.77 -27.37
CA ASN A 77 -3.73 -17.03 -27.60
C ASN A 77 -3.46 -17.88 -26.34
N LYS A 78 -4.26 -17.71 -25.28
CA LYS A 78 -4.20 -18.46 -24.02
C LYS A 78 -2.76 -18.51 -23.45
N ALA A 79 -2.31 -19.68 -22.99
CA ALA A 79 -0.97 -19.86 -22.42
C ALA A 79 0.17 -19.43 -23.36
N ALA A 80 0.01 -19.60 -24.68
CA ALA A 80 1.00 -19.14 -25.68
C ALA A 80 1.04 -17.61 -25.83
N GLY A 81 -0.02 -16.90 -25.39
CA GLY A 81 -0.01 -15.44 -25.27
C GLY A 81 0.80 -14.96 -24.07
N LEU A 82 0.77 -15.71 -22.96
CA LEU A 82 1.49 -15.38 -21.71
C LEU A 82 3.00 -15.58 -21.83
N SER A 83 3.47 -16.51 -22.68
CA SER A 83 4.91 -16.72 -22.91
C SER A 83 5.63 -15.54 -23.56
N ASN A 84 4.88 -14.57 -24.11
CA ASN A 84 5.40 -13.33 -24.69
C ASN A 84 5.18 -12.10 -23.78
N ALA A 85 4.72 -12.30 -22.54
CA ALA A 85 4.40 -11.24 -21.61
C ALA A 85 5.61 -10.35 -21.33
N LYS A 86 5.36 -9.04 -21.13
CA LYS A 86 6.38 -7.98 -21.06
C LYS A 86 7.43 -8.21 -19.95
N PHE A 87 7.07 -8.99 -18.94
CA PHE A 87 7.85 -9.31 -17.74
C PHE A 87 8.52 -10.69 -17.74
N MET A 88 8.27 -11.54 -18.73
CA MET A 88 9.00 -12.79 -18.84
C MET A 88 10.42 -12.51 -19.34
N THR A 89 11.42 -13.03 -18.62
CA THR A 89 12.79 -13.01 -19.13
C THR A 89 12.87 -13.92 -20.37
N PRO A 90 13.61 -13.53 -21.44
CA PRO A 90 13.72 -14.34 -22.66
C PRO A 90 14.28 -15.77 -22.44
N ASN A 91 14.83 -16.05 -21.25
CA ASN A 91 15.38 -17.33 -20.84
C ASN A 91 14.62 -17.93 -19.63
N ALA A 92 13.37 -17.53 -19.38
CA ALA A 92 12.53 -18.19 -18.39
C ALA A 92 12.30 -19.65 -18.82
N ILE A 93 12.84 -20.60 -18.06
CA ILE A 93 12.63 -22.03 -18.31
C ILE A 93 11.29 -22.40 -17.65
N PRO A 94 10.28 -22.86 -18.41
CA PRO A 94 9.09 -23.45 -17.83
C PRO A 94 9.48 -24.70 -17.02
N GLY A 95 9.08 -24.78 -15.74
CA GLY A 95 9.29 -25.98 -14.91
C GLY A 95 10.40 -25.93 -13.85
N GLY A 96 10.59 -24.78 -13.19
CA GLY A 96 11.38 -24.67 -11.95
C GLY A 96 10.50 -24.61 -10.70
N ASP A 97 11.09 -24.76 -9.51
CA ASP A 97 10.39 -24.58 -8.21
C ASP A 97 9.70 -23.20 -8.18
N PRO A 98 8.35 -23.14 -8.17
CA PRO A 98 7.61 -21.89 -8.26
C PRO A 98 7.78 -21.01 -7.02
N CYS A 99 8.24 -21.58 -5.89
CA CYS A 99 8.55 -20.84 -4.68
C CYS A 99 9.94 -20.18 -4.70
N VAL A 100 10.77 -20.51 -5.69
CA VAL A 100 12.15 -20.00 -5.83
C VAL A 100 12.37 -19.31 -7.19
N ASN A 101 11.61 -19.66 -8.22
CA ASN A 101 11.77 -19.11 -9.55
C ASN A 101 11.28 -17.65 -9.62
N ARG A 102 12.22 -16.72 -9.48
CA ARG A 102 11.97 -15.28 -9.56
C ARG A 102 11.91 -14.76 -11.01
N LYS A 103 12.14 -15.59 -12.03
CA LYS A 103 12.22 -15.14 -13.44
C LYS A 103 10.88 -15.00 -14.16
N GLN A 104 9.81 -15.38 -13.48
CA GLN A 104 8.46 -15.33 -14.01
C GLN A 104 7.46 -14.84 -12.95
N PRO A 105 6.37 -14.19 -13.37
CA PRO A 105 5.18 -13.97 -12.56
C PRO A 105 4.77 -15.16 -11.69
N ALA A 106 4.38 -14.90 -10.44
CA ALA A 106 3.71 -15.92 -9.64
C ALA A 106 2.28 -16.14 -10.15
N ILE A 107 1.82 -17.39 -10.08
CA ILE A 107 0.42 -17.76 -10.31
C ILE A 107 -0.29 -17.66 -8.97
N VAL A 108 -1.29 -16.77 -8.92
CA VAL A 108 -2.01 -16.43 -7.70
C VAL A 108 -3.15 -17.40 -7.43
N TYR A 109 -3.49 -17.59 -6.15
CA TYR A 109 -4.52 -18.46 -5.57
C TYR A 109 -4.38 -19.96 -5.88
N HIS A 110 -3.20 -20.39 -6.34
CA HIS A 110 -2.85 -21.79 -6.44
C HIS A 110 -2.06 -22.25 -5.21
N SER A 111 -2.40 -23.42 -4.67
CA SER A 111 -1.73 -24.04 -3.53
C SER A 111 -0.59 -24.94 -4.02
N TYR A 112 0.64 -24.53 -3.73
CA TYR A 112 1.84 -25.31 -3.94
C TYR A 112 2.20 -26.08 -2.69
N TYR A 113 2.49 -27.37 -2.81
CA TYR A 113 2.84 -28.23 -1.68
C TYR A 113 4.34 -28.57 -1.69
N ALA A 114 4.76 -29.49 -0.83
CA ALA A 114 6.16 -29.86 -0.65
C ALA A 114 6.83 -30.44 -1.91
N ASP A 115 6.05 -31.00 -2.84
CA ASP A 115 6.57 -31.54 -4.10
C ASP A 115 6.90 -30.44 -5.11
N ASP A 116 6.06 -29.40 -5.15
CA ASP A 116 6.27 -28.21 -6.00
C ASP A 116 7.34 -27.30 -5.42
N CYS A 117 7.23 -27.04 -4.12
CA CYS A 117 8.08 -26.13 -3.37
C CYS A 117 8.84 -26.86 -2.28
N LYS A 118 10.03 -27.35 -2.64
CA LYS A 118 10.77 -28.30 -1.80
C LYS A 118 11.23 -27.63 -0.51
N PRO A 119 10.71 -28.04 0.67
CA PRO A 119 11.09 -27.43 1.93
C PRO A 119 12.55 -27.80 2.28
N ASN A 120 13.25 -26.89 2.95
CA ASN A 120 14.63 -27.15 3.39
C ASN A 120 14.67 -28.16 4.54
N TYR A 121 13.64 -28.15 5.40
CA TYR A 121 13.43 -29.15 6.46
C TYR A 121 12.20 -29.97 6.17
N LYS A 122 12.32 -31.29 6.32
CA LYS A 122 11.19 -32.21 6.14
C LYS A 122 10.44 -32.37 7.45
N LEU A 123 9.15 -32.61 7.33
CA LEU A 123 8.36 -33.12 8.44
C LEU A 123 8.84 -34.53 8.77
N ASP A 124 9.11 -34.78 10.04
CA ASP A 124 9.28 -36.12 10.56
C ASP A 124 7.91 -36.64 11.01
N GLU A 125 7.38 -37.62 10.28
CA GLU A 125 6.10 -38.24 10.57
C GLU A 125 6.19 -39.38 11.60
N GLY A 126 7.37 -39.65 12.16
CA GLY A 126 7.58 -40.87 12.96
C GLY A 126 8.70 -40.86 13.99
N ALA A 127 9.40 -39.75 14.22
CA ALA A 127 10.64 -39.66 15.03
C ALA A 127 10.64 -40.40 16.38
N MET A 128 9.48 -40.60 17.01
CA MET A 128 9.38 -41.20 18.35
C MET A 128 8.19 -42.15 18.53
N GLY A 129 7.69 -42.80 17.47
CA GLY A 129 6.58 -43.79 17.59
C GLY A 129 5.30 -43.24 18.25
N SER A 130 5.17 -41.91 18.27
CA SER A 130 4.25 -41.14 19.13
C SER A 130 3.12 -40.46 18.39
N GLY A 131 3.13 -40.51 17.05
CA GLY A 131 2.21 -39.75 16.20
C GLY A 131 2.46 -38.24 16.17
N LEU A 132 3.53 -37.73 16.82
CA LEU A 132 3.90 -36.32 16.75
C LEU A 132 4.63 -36.03 15.45
N ARG A 133 4.04 -35.15 14.63
CA ARG A 133 4.68 -34.64 13.43
C ARG A 133 5.51 -33.43 13.84
N THR A 134 6.83 -33.51 13.78
CA THR A 134 7.73 -32.39 14.12
C THR A 134 8.68 -32.10 12.98
N CYS A 135 9.26 -30.92 12.94
CA CYS A 135 10.29 -30.64 11.95
C CYS A 135 11.60 -31.34 12.23
N LEU A 136 12.18 -32.04 11.25
CA LEU A 136 13.54 -32.53 11.40
C LEU A 136 14.47 -31.42 11.91
N ASP A 137 15.39 -31.78 12.79
CA ASP A 137 16.38 -30.87 13.37
C ASP A 137 15.80 -29.74 14.26
N TRP A 138 14.53 -29.81 14.68
CA TRP A 138 13.95 -28.83 15.61
C TRP A 138 14.68 -28.74 16.96
N ASN A 139 15.32 -29.83 17.38
CA ASN A 139 16.02 -29.99 18.66
C ASN A 139 17.55 -29.84 18.54
N THR A 140 18.06 -29.20 17.48
CA THR A 140 19.49 -28.92 17.35
C THR A 140 19.82 -27.44 17.44
N THR A 141 21.03 -27.17 17.94
CA THR A 141 21.65 -25.84 17.97
C THR A 141 22.56 -25.61 16.77
N LYS A 142 22.76 -26.64 15.92
CA LYS A 142 23.57 -26.56 14.70
C LYS A 142 23.00 -25.52 13.75
N ASN A 143 23.89 -24.95 12.93
CA ASN A 143 23.57 -23.97 11.89
C ASN A 143 22.83 -22.72 12.40
N GLY A 144 22.87 -22.43 13.70
CA GLY A 144 22.20 -21.27 14.29
C GLY A 144 20.68 -21.42 14.46
N LEU A 145 20.16 -22.65 14.45
CA LEU A 145 18.73 -22.95 14.58
C LEU A 145 18.15 -22.65 15.97
N GLU A 146 18.99 -22.48 17.00
CA GLU A 146 18.57 -22.09 18.36
C GLU A 146 17.41 -22.95 18.90
N CYS A 147 17.41 -24.25 18.60
CA CYS A 147 16.36 -25.18 19.00
C CYS A 147 14.98 -24.81 18.43
N ALA A 148 14.94 -24.40 17.16
CA ALA A 148 13.73 -24.23 16.38
C ALA A 148 13.95 -24.64 14.92
N SER A 149 12.90 -25.16 14.30
CA SER A 149 12.87 -25.42 12.86
C SER A 149 11.46 -25.18 12.31
N PHE A 150 11.41 -24.88 11.02
CA PHE A 150 10.16 -24.68 10.29
C PHE A 150 10.13 -25.55 9.05
N CYS A 151 9.03 -26.27 8.86
CA CYS A 151 8.81 -27.13 7.71
C CYS A 151 7.68 -26.54 6.92
N GLN A 152 8.01 -25.98 5.78
CA GLN A 152 7.02 -25.52 4.83
C GLN A 152 6.19 -26.73 4.36
N GLU A 153 4.87 -26.61 4.48
CA GLU A 153 3.91 -27.62 4.02
C GLU A 153 3.12 -27.12 2.81
N ARG A 154 2.75 -25.84 2.80
CA ARG A 154 1.95 -25.21 1.75
C ARG A 154 2.41 -23.78 1.48
N THR A 155 2.50 -23.40 0.22
CA THR A 155 2.70 -22.02 -0.21
C THR A 155 1.58 -21.60 -1.15
N VAL A 156 1.04 -20.40 -0.96
CA VAL A 156 0.05 -19.79 -1.84
C VAL A 156 0.54 -18.39 -2.21
N PHE A 157 0.37 -17.98 -3.46
CA PHE A 157 0.56 -16.59 -3.84
C PHE A 157 -0.80 -15.91 -3.93
N GLU A 158 -0.95 -14.69 -3.44
CA GLU A 158 -2.23 -13.97 -3.50
C GLU A 158 -1.98 -12.51 -3.82
N TRP A 159 -3.00 -11.82 -4.32
CA TRP A 159 -3.01 -10.37 -4.29
C TRP A 159 -3.00 -9.88 -2.84
N ALA A 160 -2.21 -8.85 -2.58
CA ALA A 160 -2.12 -8.18 -1.30
C ALA A 160 -2.87 -6.85 -1.33
N GLU A 161 -2.99 -6.23 -0.16
CA GLU A 161 -3.56 -4.89 -0.01
C GLU A 161 -2.88 -3.92 -0.98
N GLU A 162 -3.70 -3.15 -1.68
CA GLU A 162 -3.26 -2.16 -2.64
C GLU A 162 -2.32 -1.11 -2.01
N ARG A 163 -1.45 -0.54 -2.84
CA ARG A 163 -0.48 0.51 -2.50
C ARG A 163 -0.69 1.66 -3.48
N PRO A 164 -1.49 2.67 -3.10
CA PRO A 164 -1.76 3.82 -3.95
C PRO A 164 -0.47 4.53 -4.38
N TYR A 165 -0.47 5.06 -5.60
CA TYR A 165 0.58 5.98 -6.03
C TYR A 165 0.30 7.35 -5.43
N PRO A 166 1.28 7.97 -4.74
CA PRO A 166 1.08 9.28 -4.14
C PRO A 166 0.65 10.32 -5.19
N ASN A 167 -0.36 11.12 -4.86
CA ASN A 167 -0.89 12.20 -5.71
C ASN A 167 -1.37 11.73 -7.09
N SER A 168 -1.85 10.49 -7.19
CA SER A 168 -2.45 9.98 -8.42
C SER A 168 -3.95 10.29 -8.51
N ASP A 169 -4.41 11.32 -7.79
CA ASP A 169 -5.80 11.78 -7.78
C ASP A 169 -6.24 12.22 -9.16
N CYS A 170 -7.46 11.86 -9.50
CA CYS A 170 -7.92 11.89 -10.87
C CYS A 170 -9.38 12.33 -10.92
N HIS A 171 -9.67 13.31 -11.78
CA HIS A 171 -10.97 13.98 -11.85
C HIS A 171 -11.34 14.35 -13.30
N TYR A 172 -12.52 13.93 -13.75
CA TYR A 172 -13.12 14.34 -15.01
C TYR A 172 -13.44 15.83 -14.96
N PRO A 173 -13.17 16.63 -16.01
CA PRO A 173 -12.87 16.25 -17.39
C PRO A 173 -11.38 16.04 -17.72
N ILE A 174 -10.50 15.98 -16.73
CA ILE A 174 -9.06 15.86 -16.96
C ILE A 174 -8.69 14.40 -17.28
N LYS A 175 -7.86 14.22 -18.31
CA LYS A 175 -7.40 12.89 -18.70
C LYS A 175 -6.49 12.31 -17.63
N CYS A 176 -6.79 11.09 -17.23
CA CYS A 176 -6.01 10.37 -16.23
C CYS A 176 -4.91 9.55 -16.86
N SER A 177 -3.68 9.74 -16.40
CA SER A 177 -2.54 8.93 -16.81
C SER A 177 -1.54 8.81 -15.70
N ILE A 178 -0.95 7.64 -15.57
CA ILE A 178 0.24 7.42 -14.75
C ILE A 178 1.45 7.32 -15.69
N SER A 179 2.58 7.92 -15.30
CA SER A 179 3.81 7.92 -16.10
C SER A 179 4.66 6.69 -15.78
N GLU A 180 5.58 6.33 -16.67
CA GLU A 180 6.58 5.30 -16.34
C GLU A 180 7.57 5.86 -15.31
N GLY A 181 7.84 5.09 -14.25
CA GLY A 181 8.80 5.46 -13.21
C GLY A 181 8.20 6.09 -11.96
N GLU A 182 6.93 6.52 -11.99
CA GLU A 182 6.20 6.81 -10.74
C GLU A 182 6.22 5.56 -9.85
N SER A 183 6.34 5.77 -8.55
CA SER A 183 6.70 4.68 -7.66
C SER A 183 5.94 4.71 -6.36
N THR A 184 5.70 3.51 -5.83
CA THR A 184 5.09 3.30 -4.53
C THR A 184 5.80 2.17 -3.81
N SER A 185 5.91 2.28 -2.49
CA SER A 185 6.56 1.28 -1.67
C SER A 185 5.57 0.21 -1.24
N ALA A 186 5.92 -1.05 -1.47
CA ALA A 186 5.22 -2.20 -0.93
C ALA A 186 6.11 -2.91 0.10
N GLY A 187 5.53 -3.45 1.15
CA GLY A 187 6.24 -4.19 2.17
C GLY A 187 5.37 -4.52 3.36
N TRP A 188 5.80 -5.51 4.14
CA TRP A 188 5.12 -5.95 5.35
C TRP A 188 6.11 -6.06 6.49
N SER A 189 5.73 -5.53 7.65
CA SER A 189 6.43 -5.83 8.89
C SER A 189 5.89 -7.15 9.45
N ILE A 190 6.79 -7.94 10.04
CA ILE A 190 6.39 -9.07 10.89
C ILE A 190 6.76 -8.73 12.32
N SER A 191 5.78 -8.84 13.21
CA SER A 191 6.01 -9.00 14.64
C SER A 191 6.26 -10.49 14.93
N GLY A 192 7.47 -10.85 15.37
CA GLY A 192 7.80 -12.21 15.74
C GLY A 192 9.11 -12.26 16.53
N SER A 193 9.30 -13.32 17.32
CA SER A 193 10.57 -13.49 18.04
C SER A 193 11.72 -13.73 17.05
N PRO A 194 12.96 -13.32 17.37
CA PRO A 194 14.14 -13.58 16.53
C PRO A 194 14.30 -15.06 16.17
N LYS A 195 13.93 -15.95 17.09
CA LYS A 195 13.94 -17.41 16.92
C LYS A 195 13.02 -17.89 15.81
N VAL A 196 11.78 -17.36 15.75
CA VAL A 196 10.84 -17.65 14.66
C VAL A 196 11.40 -17.12 13.33
N GLY A 197 11.95 -15.91 13.31
CA GLY A 197 12.56 -15.33 12.10
C GLY A 197 13.69 -16.18 11.53
N LYS A 198 14.56 -16.73 12.38
CA LYS A 198 15.64 -17.64 11.97
C LYS A 198 15.12 -18.96 11.41
N ALA A 199 14.18 -19.59 12.11
CA ALA A 199 13.59 -20.85 11.67
C ALA A 199 12.91 -20.70 10.29
N LEU A 200 12.17 -19.61 10.06
CA LEU A 200 11.55 -19.30 8.77
C LEU A 200 12.61 -19.09 7.69
N LYS A 201 13.64 -18.28 7.97
CA LYS A 201 14.73 -18.01 7.02
C LYS A 201 15.41 -19.28 6.53
N MET A 202 15.61 -20.25 7.41
CA MET A 202 16.28 -21.50 7.08
C MET A 202 15.33 -22.57 6.54
N GLY A 203 14.07 -22.59 6.98
CA GLY A 203 13.12 -23.66 6.64
C GLY A 203 12.34 -23.46 5.34
N ILE A 204 12.16 -22.21 4.91
CA ILE A 204 11.39 -21.87 3.72
C ILE A 204 12.23 -22.01 2.44
N SER A 205 11.64 -22.64 1.43
CA SER A 205 12.19 -22.74 0.08
C SER A 205 12.53 -21.35 -0.49
N GLY A 206 13.76 -21.18 -0.97
CA GLY A 206 14.24 -19.89 -1.50
C GLY A 206 14.61 -18.85 -0.45
N ASN A 207 14.65 -19.25 0.83
CA ASN A 207 14.79 -18.41 2.02
C ASN A 207 13.62 -17.44 2.24
N TYR A 208 13.29 -17.23 3.51
CA TYR A 208 12.33 -16.21 3.91
C TYR A 208 13.00 -14.85 4.03
N HIS A 209 12.38 -13.83 3.44
CA HIS A 209 12.86 -12.46 3.52
C HIS A 209 11.77 -11.49 3.98
N GLN A 210 12.11 -10.64 4.96
CA GLN A 210 11.29 -9.48 5.33
C GLN A 210 11.55 -8.36 4.33
N ASN A 211 10.94 -8.46 3.15
CA ASN A 211 11.20 -7.52 2.08
C ASN A 211 10.18 -6.38 2.06
N SER A 212 10.72 -5.18 1.95
CA SER A 212 10.05 -4.06 1.30
C SER A 212 10.69 -3.84 -0.06
N GLY A 213 9.97 -3.18 -0.96
CA GLY A 213 10.47 -2.83 -2.27
C GLY A 213 9.68 -1.71 -2.87
N VAL A 214 10.24 -1.13 -3.92
CA VAL A 214 9.64 -0.02 -4.66
C VAL A 214 9.15 -0.59 -5.98
N SER A 215 7.86 -0.48 -6.23
CA SER A 215 7.26 -0.77 -7.52
C SER A 215 7.28 0.49 -8.37
N HIS A 216 7.56 0.33 -9.66
CA HIS A 216 7.45 1.41 -10.64
C HIS A 216 6.26 1.12 -11.56
N SER A 217 5.43 2.12 -11.80
CA SER A 217 4.33 2.05 -12.76
C SER A 217 4.85 1.92 -14.19
N HIS A 218 4.03 1.29 -15.03
CA HIS A 218 4.10 1.47 -16.47
C HIS A 218 3.20 2.62 -16.89
N SER A 219 3.55 3.31 -17.97
CA SER A 219 2.68 4.35 -18.47
C SER A 219 1.42 3.74 -19.09
N PHE A 220 0.27 4.16 -18.58
CA PHE A 220 -1.02 3.96 -19.24
C PHE A 220 -2.00 5.05 -18.81
N ALA A 221 -3.02 5.25 -19.63
CA ALA A 221 -4.05 6.25 -19.41
C ALA A 221 -5.41 5.58 -19.26
N VAL A 222 -6.28 6.21 -18.47
CA VAL A 222 -7.67 5.81 -18.29
C VAL A 222 -8.55 6.95 -18.83
N GLU A 223 -9.52 6.57 -19.64
CA GLU A 223 -10.53 7.49 -20.12
C GLU A 223 -11.67 7.55 -19.11
N LEU A 224 -11.81 8.71 -18.45
CA LEU A 224 -12.92 8.95 -17.54
C LEU A 224 -14.16 9.35 -18.33
N THR A 225 -15.30 8.77 -17.97
CA THR A 225 -16.61 9.08 -18.56
C THR A 225 -17.49 9.79 -17.54
N GLU A 226 -18.64 10.31 -17.94
CA GLU A 226 -19.57 10.97 -17.01
C GLU A 226 -20.10 10.05 -15.90
N GLU A 227 -20.06 8.73 -16.06
CA GLU A 227 -20.42 7.77 -15.01
C GLU A 227 -19.24 7.42 -14.09
N LEU A 228 -18.01 7.54 -14.60
CA LEU A 228 -16.76 7.14 -13.96
C LEU A 228 -15.83 8.36 -13.87
N LYS A 229 -16.26 9.34 -13.10
CA LYS A 229 -15.67 10.69 -13.11
C LYS A 229 -14.39 10.83 -12.29
N CYS A 230 -14.10 9.95 -11.33
CA CYS A 230 -12.94 10.10 -10.46
C CYS A 230 -12.26 8.77 -10.15
N GLY A 231 -11.04 8.85 -9.65
CA GLY A 231 -10.31 7.68 -9.17
C GLY A 231 -8.88 7.98 -8.80
N TYR A 232 -8.09 6.92 -8.67
CA TYR A 232 -6.66 7.00 -8.44
C TYR A 232 -5.94 5.77 -8.96
N PHE A 233 -4.63 5.88 -9.16
CA PHE A 233 -3.79 4.75 -9.55
C PHE A 233 -3.23 4.04 -8.32
N THR A 234 -3.20 2.72 -8.36
CA THR A 234 -2.70 1.90 -7.25
C THR A 234 -1.93 0.71 -7.75
N PHE A 235 -0.91 0.30 -7.00
CA PHE A 235 -0.18 -0.94 -7.24
C PHE A 235 -0.74 -2.04 -6.34
N VAL A 236 -1.14 -3.17 -6.90
CA VAL A 236 -1.57 -4.34 -6.14
C VAL A 236 -0.42 -5.35 -6.16
N PRO A 237 0.35 -5.46 -5.05
CA PRO A 237 1.45 -6.42 -4.97
C PRO A 237 0.95 -7.85 -4.84
N ILE A 238 1.82 -8.80 -5.16
CA ILE A 238 1.62 -10.22 -4.85
C ILE A 238 2.36 -10.54 -3.54
N LYS A 239 1.66 -11.20 -2.61
CA LYS A 239 2.24 -11.80 -1.40
C LYS A 239 2.39 -13.30 -1.58
N LYS A 240 3.51 -13.84 -1.11
CA LYS A 240 3.73 -15.26 -0.88
C LYS A 240 3.30 -15.56 0.56
N ILE A 241 2.31 -16.43 0.73
CA ILE A 241 1.86 -16.95 2.02
C ILE A 241 2.46 -18.35 2.19
N ILE A 242 3.34 -18.52 3.16
CA ILE A 242 3.96 -19.80 3.49
C ILE A 242 3.38 -20.31 4.79
N CYS A 243 2.72 -21.46 4.74
CA CYS A 243 2.19 -22.17 5.89
C CYS A 243 2.97 -23.46 6.11
N GLY A 244 3.16 -23.81 7.37
CA GLY A 244 3.90 -24.99 7.72
C GLY A 244 4.00 -25.17 9.20
N ARG A 245 4.79 -26.17 9.59
CA ARG A 245 4.93 -26.55 10.99
C ARG A 245 6.11 -25.84 11.63
N PHE A 246 5.88 -25.15 12.73
CA PHE A 246 6.95 -24.60 13.55
C PHE A 246 7.15 -25.48 14.79
N SER A 247 8.34 -26.04 14.96
CA SER A 247 8.70 -26.86 16.12
C SER A 247 9.87 -26.21 16.86
N SER A 248 9.80 -26.12 18.18
CA SER A 248 10.87 -25.53 18.99
C SER A 248 10.92 -26.02 20.44
N SER A 249 12.09 -25.94 21.08
CA SER A 249 12.28 -26.04 22.55
C SER A 249 13.12 -24.91 23.09
N GLU A 250 13.14 -24.70 24.40
CA GLU A 250 14.07 -23.75 25.00
C GLU A 250 15.54 -24.18 24.82
N PRO A 251 16.44 -23.24 24.44
CA PRO A 251 17.86 -23.49 24.42
C PRO A 251 18.41 -23.50 25.85
N GLY A 252 19.38 -24.35 26.12
CA GLY A 252 20.08 -24.43 27.38
C GLY A 252 21.59 -24.61 27.22
N MET A 253 22.29 -24.63 28.35
CA MET A 253 23.70 -25.02 28.42
C MET A 253 23.83 -26.31 29.22
N LYS A 254 24.56 -27.29 28.71
CA LYS A 254 24.83 -28.55 29.42
C LYS A 254 26.28 -28.51 29.89
N PHE A 255 26.47 -28.65 31.20
CA PHE A 255 27.79 -28.80 31.77
C PHE A 255 28.14 -30.28 31.85
N GLN A 256 29.24 -30.68 31.21
CA GLN A 256 29.85 -31.98 31.42
C GLN A 256 31.16 -31.77 32.19
N PRO A 257 31.36 -32.45 33.34
CA PRO A 257 32.59 -32.30 34.11
C PRO A 257 33.83 -32.63 33.26
N GLY A 258 34.72 -31.65 33.10
CA GLY A 258 35.94 -31.81 32.30
C GLY A 258 35.83 -31.43 30.82
N GLU A 259 34.65 -31.03 30.33
CA GLU A 259 34.44 -30.60 28.95
C GLU A 259 33.94 -29.14 28.85
N ALA A 260 34.06 -28.57 27.65
CA ALA A 260 33.51 -27.25 27.35
C ALA A 260 31.98 -27.24 27.46
N VAL A 261 31.42 -26.09 27.85
CA VAL A 261 29.97 -25.88 27.87
C VAL A 261 29.41 -25.96 26.46
N LEU A 262 28.55 -26.95 26.20
CA LEU A 262 27.94 -27.13 24.89
C LEU A 262 26.48 -26.64 24.89
N PRO A 263 26.07 -25.88 23.86
CA PRO A 263 24.68 -25.47 23.69
C PRO A 263 23.83 -26.70 23.38
N TRP A 264 22.71 -26.86 24.09
CA TRP A 264 21.78 -27.98 23.92
C TRP A 264 20.34 -27.49 23.86
N CYS A 265 19.45 -28.36 23.42
CA CYS A 265 18.02 -28.08 23.32
C CYS A 265 17.26 -28.90 24.36
N ASP A 266 16.50 -28.23 25.25
CA ASP A 266 15.70 -28.93 26.24
C ASP A 266 14.47 -29.57 25.60
N THR A 267 14.66 -30.78 25.11
CA THR A 267 13.58 -31.57 24.49
C THR A 267 12.38 -31.80 25.39
N ARG A 268 12.50 -31.64 26.72
CA ARG A 268 11.37 -31.72 27.67
C ARG A 268 10.46 -30.49 27.60
N GLU A 269 11.01 -29.35 27.17
CA GLU A 269 10.30 -28.08 26.94
C GLU A 269 9.90 -27.92 25.46
N GLY A 270 10.11 -28.96 24.63
CA GLY A 270 9.69 -29.00 23.22
C GLY A 270 8.46 -29.90 22.99
N PRO A 271 8.11 -30.21 21.73
CA PRO A 271 7.02 -31.14 21.43
C PRO A 271 7.34 -32.55 21.98
N THR A 272 6.59 -33.05 22.97
CA THR A 272 6.85 -34.38 23.59
C THR A 272 5.65 -35.34 23.54
N PRO A 273 5.89 -36.66 23.35
CA PRO A 273 4.83 -37.70 23.38
C PRO A 273 4.23 -37.98 24.76
N PHE A 274 4.89 -37.56 25.84
CA PHE A 274 4.67 -38.14 27.15
C PHE A 274 3.41 -37.56 27.83
N LEU A 275 2.43 -38.42 28.08
CA LEU A 275 1.14 -38.16 28.76
C LEU A 275 1.24 -37.52 30.17
N GLY A 276 2.45 -37.30 30.69
CA GLY A 276 2.72 -36.62 31.96
C GLY A 276 3.04 -35.13 31.87
N ALA A 277 3.34 -34.59 30.68
CA ALA A 277 3.69 -33.18 30.48
C ALA A 277 2.44 -32.28 30.38
N ARG A 278 1.57 -32.29 31.40
CA ARG A 278 0.30 -31.51 31.46
C ARG A 278 0.48 -29.98 31.56
N ARG A 279 1.65 -29.42 31.26
CA ARG A 279 1.87 -27.96 31.34
C ARG A 279 2.30 -27.26 30.05
N TRP A 280 2.71 -27.98 28.99
CA TRP A 280 3.37 -27.35 27.83
C TRP A 280 3.05 -27.99 26.47
N TRP A 281 1.80 -28.35 26.17
CA TRP A 281 1.37 -28.80 24.82
C TRP A 281 1.48 -27.75 23.70
N ALA A 282 2.31 -26.72 23.82
CA ALA A 282 2.11 -25.49 23.06
C ALA A 282 3.42 -24.93 22.49
N LYS A 283 4.05 -25.60 21.51
CA LYS A 283 4.85 -24.95 20.43
C LYS A 283 4.96 -25.86 19.18
N ASP A 284 3.91 -26.63 18.88
CA ASP A 284 3.72 -27.21 17.55
C ASP A 284 2.51 -26.50 16.94
N GLU A 285 2.77 -25.43 16.20
CA GLU A 285 1.73 -24.60 15.61
C GLU A 285 1.89 -24.62 14.09
N ASN A 286 0.76 -24.82 13.41
CA ASN A 286 0.66 -24.48 12.00
C ASN A 286 0.82 -22.95 11.91
N LEU A 287 1.96 -22.54 11.41
CA LEU A 287 2.37 -21.15 11.34
C LEU A 287 2.33 -20.70 9.89
N CYS A 288 1.49 -19.70 9.61
CA CYS A 288 1.47 -19.03 8.31
C CYS A 288 2.20 -17.68 8.39
N ARG A 289 2.96 -17.35 7.34
CA ARG A 289 3.75 -16.12 7.23
C ARG A 289 3.66 -15.55 5.83
N ASN A 290 3.60 -14.24 5.75
CA ASN A 290 3.56 -13.52 4.49
C ASN A 290 4.94 -12.96 4.15
N GLU A 291 5.31 -13.00 2.87
CA GLU A 291 6.52 -12.43 2.29
C GLU A 291 6.18 -11.74 0.98
N MET A 292 6.70 -10.53 0.76
CA MET A 292 6.51 -9.81 -0.50
C MET A 292 7.18 -10.57 -1.63
N TRP A 293 6.37 -10.99 -2.61
CA TRP A 293 6.91 -11.64 -3.77
C TRP A 293 7.61 -10.61 -4.65
N GLN A 294 8.74 -11.04 -5.18
CA GLN A 294 9.58 -10.25 -6.06
C GLN A 294 9.92 -11.11 -7.27
N ILE A 295 10.09 -10.47 -8.40
CA ILE A 295 10.52 -11.08 -9.65
C ILE A 295 11.75 -10.34 -10.19
N GLU A 296 12.54 -11.03 -11.01
CA GLU A 296 13.64 -10.45 -11.75
C GLU A 296 13.10 -9.65 -12.94
N ASP A 297 13.51 -8.39 -13.04
CA ASP A 297 13.30 -7.61 -14.25
C ASP A 297 14.21 -8.10 -15.40
N ARG A 298 14.12 -7.46 -16.57
CA ARG A 298 14.94 -7.82 -17.74
C ARG A 298 16.45 -7.69 -17.51
N ASN A 299 16.87 -6.92 -16.50
CA ASN A 299 18.26 -6.71 -16.12
C ASN A 299 18.69 -7.65 -14.97
N GLY A 300 17.83 -8.56 -14.52
CA GLY A 300 18.09 -9.47 -13.40
C GLY A 300 17.95 -8.81 -12.02
N LYS A 301 17.38 -7.60 -11.92
CA LYS A 301 17.15 -6.92 -10.65
C LYS A 301 15.82 -7.37 -10.07
N LEU A 302 15.80 -7.71 -8.77
CA LEU A 302 14.57 -8.02 -8.06
C LEU A 302 13.70 -6.77 -7.87
N ILE A 303 12.45 -6.85 -8.31
CA ILE A 303 11.40 -5.84 -8.15
C ILE A 303 10.16 -6.47 -7.53
N PRO A 304 9.32 -5.72 -6.78
CA PRO A 304 8.04 -6.23 -6.29
C PRO A 304 7.18 -6.77 -7.43
N ASP A 305 6.60 -7.94 -7.20
CA ASP A 305 5.67 -8.51 -8.17
C ASP A 305 4.26 -7.97 -7.94
N GLY A 306 3.49 -7.75 -9.01
CA GLY A 306 2.14 -7.18 -8.92
C GLY A 306 1.63 -6.55 -10.20
N VAL A 307 0.60 -5.71 -10.06
CA VAL A 307 0.01 -4.95 -11.18
C VAL A 307 -0.46 -3.57 -10.75
N THR A 308 -0.31 -2.58 -11.64
CA THR A 308 -0.94 -1.27 -11.50
C THR A 308 -2.36 -1.33 -12.05
N ILE A 309 -3.33 -0.86 -11.27
CA ILE A 309 -4.73 -0.72 -11.69
C ILE A 309 -5.21 0.71 -11.40
N PHE A 310 -6.37 1.05 -11.96
CA PHE A 310 -7.09 2.27 -11.63
C PHE A 310 -8.31 1.91 -10.79
N VAL A 311 -8.49 2.62 -9.68
CA VAL A 311 -9.63 2.45 -8.78
C VAL A 311 -10.58 3.61 -9.00
N TYR A 312 -11.81 3.32 -9.44
CA TYR A 312 -12.81 4.34 -9.66
C TYR A 312 -13.45 4.76 -8.33
N THR A 313 -13.58 6.06 -8.12
CA THR A 313 -14.19 6.63 -6.92
C THR A 313 -15.33 7.58 -7.29
N ASN A 314 -16.24 7.79 -6.33
CA ASN A 314 -17.26 8.81 -6.43
C ASN A 314 -16.63 10.18 -6.16
N CYS A 315 -16.72 11.14 -7.09
CA CYS A 315 -16.07 12.46 -6.95
C CYS A 315 -16.54 13.27 -5.74
N ALA A 316 -17.80 13.12 -5.34
CA ALA A 316 -18.38 13.82 -4.19
C ALA A 316 -17.82 13.28 -2.87
N THR A 317 -17.82 11.96 -2.71
CA THR A 317 -17.50 11.31 -1.41
C THR A 317 -16.10 10.71 -1.31
N ARG A 318 -15.41 10.54 -2.45
CA ARG A 318 -14.11 9.86 -2.61
C ARG A 318 -14.09 8.42 -2.15
N THR A 319 -15.27 7.81 -2.08
CA THR A 319 -15.39 6.38 -1.78
C THR A 319 -15.26 5.57 -3.07
N PRO A 320 -14.64 4.37 -3.02
CA PRO A 320 -14.62 3.47 -4.16
C PRO A 320 -16.03 3.19 -4.68
N LEU A 321 -16.19 3.19 -6.01
CA LEU A 321 -17.43 2.75 -6.64
C LEU A 321 -17.64 1.24 -6.46
N ALA A 322 -18.87 0.78 -6.71
CA ALA A 322 -19.22 -0.63 -6.61
C ALA A 322 -18.30 -1.52 -7.46
N MET A 323 -18.02 -2.74 -6.97
CA MET A 323 -17.04 -3.67 -7.55
C MET A 323 -17.24 -3.98 -9.04
N LYS A 324 -18.47 -3.89 -9.55
CA LYS A 324 -18.78 -4.08 -10.99
C LYS A 324 -18.09 -3.07 -11.91
N TYR A 325 -17.65 -1.93 -11.38
CA TYR A 325 -16.92 -0.90 -12.10
C TYR A 325 -15.40 -1.03 -11.94
N GLN A 326 -14.93 -1.85 -11.01
CA GLN A 326 -13.53 -1.97 -10.67
C GLN A 326 -12.85 -3.07 -11.47
N ASP A 327 -11.52 -3.08 -11.50
CA ASP A 327 -10.77 -4.23 -12.01
C ASP A 327 -11.03 -5.48 -11.16
N ASP A 328 -11.13 -6.66 -11.79
CA ASP A 328 -11.34 -7.94 -11.10
C ASP A 328 -10.27 -8.28 -10.04
N VAL A 329 -9.08 -7.67 -10.11
CA VAL A 329 -8.04 -7.77 -9.08
C VAL A 329 -8.45 -7.00 -7.82
N TYR A 330 -9.11 -5.85 -7.96
CA TYR A 330 -9.57 -5.03 -6.84
C TYR A 330 -10.61 -5.72 -5.99
N SER A 331 -11.47 -6.54 -6.62
CA SER A 331 -12.52 -7.30 -5.93
C SER A 331 -11.99 -8.48 -5.11
N ARG A 332 -10.67 -8.69 -5.08
CA ARG A 332 -10.05 -9.84 -4.42
C ARG A 332 -9.91 -9.60 -2.92
N PRO A 333 -10.05 -10.64 -2.09
CA PRO A 333 -10.03 -10.49 -0.65
C PRO A 333 -8.71 -9.94 -0.13
N GLY A 334 -8.83 -8.86 0.65
CA GLY A 334 -7.69 -8.16 1.22
C GLY A 334 -6.94 -7.23 0.27
N VAL A 335 -7.43 -7.02 -0.97
CA VAL A 335 -6.87 -6.04 -1.90
C VAL A 335 -7.37 -4.63 -1.61
N ALA A 336 -8.68 -4.42 -1.64
CA ALA A 336 -9.29 -3.11 -1.45
C ALA A 336 -9.01 -2.54 -0.05
N LEU A 337 -8.58 -1.28 0.00
CA LEU A 337 -8.46 -0.55 1.25
C LEU A 337 -9.84 -0.27 1.86
N PRO A 338 -9.94 -0.16 3.20
CA PRO A 338 -11.17 0.32 3.84
C PRO A 338 -11.54 1.72 3.31
N HIS A 339 -12.83 1.99 3.10
CA HIS A 339 -13.29 3.27 2.52
C HIS A 339 -12.75 4.50 3.27
N LYS A 340 -12.66 4.44 4.60
CA LYS A 340 -12.09 5.53 5.40
C LYS A 340 -10.61 5.76 5.06
N VAL A 341 -9.83 4.71 4.86
CA VAL A 341 -8.40 4.82 4.50
C VAL A 341 -8.25 5.43 3.11
N VAL A 342 -9.10 5.05 2.15
CA VAL A 342 -9.12 5.66 0.81
C VAL A 342 -9.46 7.15 0.90
N ARG A 343 -10.46 7.52 1.69
CA ARG A 343 -10.81 8.94 1.88
C ARG A 343 -9.67 9.72 2.55
N ASP A 344 -9.12 9.21 3.65
CA ASP A 344 -8.02 9.85 4.37
C ASP A 344 -6.76 10.00 3.48
N LEU A 345 -6.55 9.06 2.55
CA LEU A 345 -5.51 9.15 1.53
C LEU A 345 -5.77 10.30 0.56
N HIS A 346 -6.98 10.40 -0.02
CA HIS A 346 -7.32 11.53 -0.89
C HIS A 346 -7.21 12.87 -0.18
N ASP A 347 -7.62 12.93 1.10
CA ASP A 347 -7.49 14.14 1.92
C ASP A 347 -6.01 14.52 2.15
N SER A 348 -5.11 13.53 2.22
CA SER A 348 -3.67 13.77 2.30
C SER A 348 -3.05 14.36 1.04
N TRP A 349 -3.78 14.34 -0.09
CA TRP A 349 -3.38 14.92 -1.37
C TRP A 349 -4.02 16.28 -1.63
N ILE A 350 -4.83 16.80 -0.68
CA ILE A 350 -5.36 18.15 -0.78
C ILE A 350 -4.20 19.14 -0.83
N PHE A 351 -4.20 20.01 -1.81
CA PHE A 351 -3.30 21.16 -1.87
C PHE A 351 -4.03 22.34 -2.46
N ASN A 352 -3.78 23.55 -1.97
CA ASN A 352 -4.42 24.73 -2.51
C ASN A 352 -3.56 25.98 -2.38
N THR A 353 -3.78 26.92 -3.30
CA THR A 353 -3.19 28.25 -3.31
C THR A 353 -4.28 29.30 -3.48
N CYS A 354 -3.99 30.49 -2.97
CA CYS A 354 -4.89 31.63 -3.10
C CYS A 354 -4.12 32.93 -3.16
N HIS A 355 -4.47 33.79 -4.10
CA HIS A 355 -3.81 35.07 -4.34
C HIS A 355 -4.82 36.14 -4.78
N LEU A 356 -4.62 37.38 -4.31
CA LEU A 356 -5.37 38.56 -4.74
C LEU A 356 -4.45 39.51 -5.50
N GLY A 357 -4.73 39.70 -6.79
CA GLY A 357 -3.99 40.59 -7.67
C GLY A 357 -4.70 41.92 -7.89
N LYS A 358 -3.95 43.02 -7.89
CA LYS A 358 -4.46 44.34 -8.32
C LYS A 358 -4.40 44.44 -9.84
N LEU A 359 -5.33 43.78 -10.50
CA LEU A 359 -5.59 44.02 -11.92
C LEU A 359 -6.67 45.11 -11.96
N GLY A 360 -6.36 46.28 -12.51
CA GLY A 360 -7.22 47.48 -12.47
C GLY A 360 -8.55 47.33 -13.23
N VAL A 361 -9.39 46.40 -12.79
CA VAL A 361 -10.73 46.12 -13.31
C VAL A 361 -11.66 47.17 -12.71
N THR A 362 -12.36 47.89 -13.58
CA THR A 362 -13.36 48.88 -13.18
C THR A 362 -14.70 48.54 -13.78
N LYS A 363 -15.75 48.49 -12.96
CA LYS A 363 -17.14 48.32 -13.40
C LYS A 363 -18.03 49.32 -12.67
N ASP A 364 -18.83 50.06 -13.43
CA ASP A 364 -19.74 51.08 -12.90
C ASP A 364 -19.04 52.12 -11.99
N GLY A 365 -17.77 52.45 -12.30
CA GLY A 365 -16.96 53.39 -11.53
C GLY A 365 -16.35 52.83 -10.22
N LYS A 366 -16.56 51.55 -9.91
CA LYS A 366 -15.92 50.85 -8.78
C LYS A 366 -14.70 50.06 -9.24
N GLU A 367 -13.64 50.07 -8.44
CA GLU A 367 -12.43 49.26 -8.65
C GLU A 367 -12.54 47.89 -7.98
N TYR A 368 -12.01 46.87 -8.67
CA TYR A 368 -11.98 45.49 -8.21
C TYR A 368 -10.56 44.96 -8.20
N LYS A 369 -10.29 43.98 -7.32
CA LYS A 369 -9.09 43.15 -7.31
C LYS A 369 -9.44 41.74 -7.78
N SER A 370 -8.54 41.09 -8.51
CA SER A 370 -8.76 39.75 -9.05
C SER A 370 -8.30 38.68 -8.06
N LEU A 371 -9.20 37.77 -7.74
CA LEU A 371 -8.95 36.53 -7.01
C LEU A 371 -8.48 35.44 -7.97
N TYR A 372 -7.45 34.73 -7.54
CA TYR A 372 -6.95 33.52 -8.16
C TYR A 372 -6.81 32.44 -7.09
N MET A 373 -7.59 31.37 -7.21
CA MET A 373 -7.50 30.21 -6.34
C MET A 373 -7.26 28.96 -7.17
N THR A 374 -6.41 28.09 -6.67
CA THR A 374 -6.19 26.76 -7.26
C THR A 374 -6.31 25.73 -6.17
N GLY A 375 -6.95 24.60 -6.46
CA GLY A 375 -6.96 23.45 -5.58
C GLY A 375 -6.74 22.15 -6.33
N LEU A 376 -6.04 21.25 -5.68
CA LEU A 376 -5.76 19.89 -6.10
C LEU A 376 -6.31 18.95 -5.04
N GLY A 377 -6.81 17.80 -5.49
CA GLY A 377 -7.23 16.76 -4.58
C GLY A 377 -8.35 17.20 -3.66
N PHE A 378 -9.35 17.98 -4.11
CA PHE A 378 -10.62 18.18 -3.40
C PHE A 378 -11.73 17.28 -3.96
N SER A 379 -12.73 16.96 -3.13
CA SER A 379 -13.97 16.31 -3.56
C SER A 379 -15.00 17.32 -4.06
N ASP A 380 -15.95 16.90 -4.89
CA ASP A 380 -17.04 17.77 -5.32
C ASP A 380 -17.85 18.28 -4.11
N ASP A 381 -18.13 17.43 -3.11
CA ASP A 381 -18.85 17.85 -1.90
C ASP A 381 -18.04 18.89 -1.10
N GLN A 382 -16.71 18.75 -1.07
CA GLN A 382 -15.85 19.71 -0.39
C GLN A 382 -15.92 21.08 -1.03
N ILE A 383 -15.92 21.20 -2.36
CA ILE A 383 -16.05 22.51 -3.03
C ILE A 383 -17.51 22.94 -3.28
N GLY A 384 -18.47 22.13 -2.83
CA GLY A 384 -19.91 22.36 -2.91
C GLY A 384 -20.53 22.16 -4.28
N GLY A 385 -19.93 21.30 -5.11
CA GLY A 385 -20.39 20.88 -6.42
C GLY A 385 -19.27 20.80 -7.45
N PRO A 386 -19.50 20.13 -8.60
CA PRO A 386 -18.48 19.88 -9.61
C PRO A 386 -17.96 21.16 -10.30
N ASN A 387 -18.62 22.30 -10.10
CA ASN A 387 -18.19 23.60 -10.63
C ASN A 387 -17.87 24.62 -9.51
N GLY A 388 -17.60 24.14 -8.29
CA GLY A 388 -17.22 25.00 -7.17
C GLY A 388 -18.34 25.93 -6.69
N GLU A 389 -19.60 25.51 -6.81
CA GLU A 389 -20.75 26.34 -6.45
C GLU A 389 -20.73 26.76 -4.96
N GLY A 390 -20.26 25.88 -4.07
CA GLY A 390 -20.08 26.18 -2.65
C GLY A 390 -18.98 27.22 -2.39
N LEU A 391 -17.84 27.10 -3.09
CA LEU A 391 -16.78 28.09 -3.03
C LEU A 391 -17.29 29.48 -3.41
N PHE A 392 -18.00 29.60 -4.54
CA PHE A 392 -18.58 30.89 -4.94
C PHE A 392 -19.65 31.40 -3.99
N ALA A 393 -20.49 30.52 -3.42
CA ALA A 393 -21.45 30.93 -2.41
C ALA A 393 -20.75 31.55 -1.18
N GLY A 394 -19.64 30.97 -0.73
CA GLY A 394 -18.80 31.52 0.33
C GLY A 394 -18.14 32.86 -0.06
N ILE A 395 -17.55 32.93 -1.25
CA ILE A 395 -16.89 34.16 -1.76
C ILE A 395 -17.90 35.30 -1.91
N ARG A 396 -19.08 35.05 -2.50
CA ARG A 396 -20.16 36.05 -2.59
C ARG A 396 -20.60 36.53 -1.23
N LYS A 397 -20.66 35.65 -0.23
CA LYS A 397 -20.97 36.06 1.15
C LYS A 397 -19.91 37.00 1.72
N CYS A 398 -18.63 36.75 1.46
CA CYS A 398 -17.54 37.67 1.85
C CYS A 398 -17.66 39.04 1.17
N ALA A 399 -18.04 39.07 -0.11
CA ALA A 399 -18.17 40.30 -0.90
C ALA A 399 -19.56 40.96 -0.82
N ASN A 400 -20.46 40.53 0.07
CA ASN A 400 -21.86 40.99 0.13
C ASN A 400 -22.61 40.91 -1.22
N GLY A 401 -22.27 39.92 -2.04
CA GLY A 401 -22.82 39.68 -3.37
C GLY A 401 -22.16 40.49 -4.49
N ASP A 402 -21.22 41.39 -4.20
CA ASP A 402 -20.55 42.26 -5.19
C ASP A 402 -19.34 41.54 -5.82
N VAL A 403 -19.59 40.42 -6.50
CA VAL A 403 -18.58 39.63 -7.22
C VAL A 403 -18.88 39.68 -8.72
N ILE A 404 -17.84 39.87 -9.55
CA ILE A 404 -17.97 39.86 -11.01
C ILE A 404 -16.96 38.91 -11.65
N ASN A 405 -17.17 38.58 -12.92
CA ASN A 405 -16.28 37.72 -13.72
C ASN A 405 -15.93 36.38 -13.05
N GLU A 406 -16.94 35.74 -12.44
CA GLU A 406 -16.80 34.43 -11.80
C GLU A 406 -16.57 33.35 -12.86
N GLU A 407 -15.44 32.66 -12.74
CA GLU A 407 -15.02 31.58 -13.62
C GLU A 407 -14.48 30.42 -12.78
N PHE A 408 -14.98 29.22 -13.07
CA PHE A 408 -14.45 27.97 -12.54
C PHE A 408 -14.11 27.05 -13.69
N SER A 409 -12.93 26.44 -13.62
CA SER A 409 -12.49 25.48 -14.62
C SER A 409 -11.62 24.41 -14.02
N TRP A 410 -11.82 23.17 -14.46
CA TRP A 410 -10.85 22.10 -14.27
C TRP A 410 -9.75 22.22 -15.31
N PHE A 411 -8.50 21.95 -14.92
CA PHE A 411 -7.35 21.91 -15.80
C PHE A 411 -6.32 20.88 -15.31
N ASP A 412 -5.44 20.45 -16.21
CA ASP A 412 -4.30 19.60 -15.85
C ASP A 412 -3.18 20.49 -15.30
N HIS A 413 -2.89 20.37 -14.01
CA HIS A 413 -1.84 21.14 -13.35
C HIS A 413 -0.49 20.44 -13.49
N GLY A 414 0.57 21.25 -13.51
CA GLY A 414 1.94 20.76 -13.62
C GLY A 414 2.38 20.47 -15.04
N ARG A 415 3.69 20.31 -15.19
CA ARG A 415 4.35 19.84 -16.40
C ARG A 415 4.59 18.33 -16.31
N PRO A 416 4.81 17.64 -17.45
CA PRO A 416 5.13 16.21 -17.44
C PRO A 416 6.34 15.85 -16.55
N GLU A 417 7.31 16.77 -16.42
CA GLU A 417 8.51 16.63 -15.59
C GLU A 417 8.33 17.00 -14.11
N ASP A 418 7.19 17.59 -13.74
CA ASP A 418 6.97 18.03 -12.37
C ASP A 418 6.74 16.83 -11.44
N GLY A 419 7.10 17.00 -10.17
CA GLY A 419 6.88 15.96 -9.16
C GLY A 419 5.39 15.66 -8.96
N PRO A 420 5.02 14.48 -8.44
CA PRO A 420 3.62 14.07 -8.32
C PRO A 420 2.74 15.04 -7.52
N HIS A 421 3.32 15.79 -6.57
CA HIS A 421 2.61 16.78 -5.75
C HIS A 421 2.32 18.11 -6.47
N LEU A 422 2.82 18.28 -7.68
CA LEU A 422 2.64 19.46 -8.53
C LEU A 422 1.91 19.11 -9.83
N ARG A 423 1.40 17.89 -9.97
CA ARG A 423 0.77 17.40 -11.19
C ARG A 423 -0.59 16.78 -10.90
N GLY A 424 -1.52 16.91 -11.84
CA GLY A 424 -2.81 16.21 -11.80
C GLY A 424 -4.00 17.13 -11.99
N ALA A 425 -5.21 16.57 -11.81
CA ALA A 425 -6.44 17.32 -11.98
C ALA A 425 -6.56 18.40 -10.90
N ALA A 426 -6.62 19.66 -11.35
CA ALA A 426 -6.79 20.81 -10.50
C ALA A 426 -8.00 21.62 -10.94
N TRP A 427 -8.63 22.31 -10.00
CA TRP A 427 -9.59 23.34 -10.30
C TRP A 427 -8.96 24.71 -10.12
N HIS A 428 -9.43 25.66 -10.93
CA HIS A 428 -9.10 27.07 -10.85
C HIS A 428 -10.39 27.85 -10.60
N VAL A 429 -10.34 28.79 -9.65
CA VAL A 429 -11.36 29.83 -9.47
C VAL A 429 -10.73 31.17 -9.78
N ARG A 430 -11.41 31.92 -10.66
CA ARG A 430 -11.14 33.33 -10.91
C ARG A 430 -12.40 34.13 -10.63
N ALA A 431 -12.23 35.27 -9.97
CA ALA A 431 -13.30 36.22 -9.74
C ALA A 431 -12.71 37.61 -9.52
N ASP A 432 -13.49 38.65 -9.69
CA ASP A 432 -13.13 40.01 -9.32
C ASP A 432 -13.98 40.46 -8.12
N LEU A 433 -13.29 40.95 -7.09
CA LEU A 433 -13.82 41.28 -5.77
C LEU A 433 -13.62 42.76 -5.48
N PRO A 434 -14.45 43.39 -4.62
CA PRO A 434 -14.28 44.79 -4.27
C PRO A 434 -12.89 45.05 -3.68
N VAL A 435 -12.26 46.16 -4.05
CA VAL A 435 -10.86 46.45 -3.66
C VAL A 435 -10.68 46.53 -2.14
N ASP A 436 -11.74 46.90 -1.42
CA ASP A 436 -11.83 47.06 0.03
C ASP A 436 -12.17 45.77 0.79
N MET A 437 -12.48 44.68 0.08
CA MET A 437 -12.84 43.39 0.69
C MET A 437 -11.61 42.74 1.36
N ASP A 438 -11.74 42.26 2.59
CA ASP A 438 -10.67 41.52 3.28
C ASP A 438 -10.44 40.13 2.64
N GLY A 439 -9.21 39.91 2.17
CA GLY A 439 -8.80 38.62 1.61
C GLY A 439 -8.86 37.47 2.64
N GLY A 440 -8.70 37.77 3.93
CA GLY A 440 -8.80 36.78 5.01
C GLY A 440 -10.14 36.05 5.05
N CYS A 441 -11.24 36.70 4.64
CA CYS A 441 -12.55 36.05 4.53
C CYS A 441 -12.54 34.93 3.47
N VAL A 442 -11.96 35.21 2.29
CA VAL A 442 -11.85 34.21 1.21
C VAL A 442 -10.92 33.07 1.62
N GLY A 443 -9.83 33.39 2.32
CA GLY A 443 -8.97 32.39 2.93
C GLY A 443 -9.74 31.47 3.87
N GLN A 444 -10.61 32.03 4.71
CA GLN A 444 -11.42 31.23 5.63
C GLN A 444 -12.43 30.33 4.89
N VAL A 445 -13.08 30.83 3.83
CA VAL A 445 -13.97 30.01 2.98
C VAL A 445 -13.23 28.78 2.46
N LEU A 446 -12.01 28.97 1.94
CA LEU A 446 -11.20 27.86 1.43
C LEU A 446 -10.82 26.85 2.52
N MET A 447 -10.49 27.32 3.72
CA MET A 447 -10.20 26.46 4.88
C MET A 447 -11.45 25.69 5.35
N ASP A 448 -12.62 26.33 5.34
CA ASP A 448 -13.90 25.70 5.72
C ASP A 448 -14.25 24.54 4.77
N HIS A 449 -13.80 24.63 3.51
CA HIS A 449 -13.92 23.60 2.49
C HIS A 449 -12.78 22.55 2.50
N GLY A 450 -11.96 22.53 3.55
CA GLY A 450 -10.90 21.52 3.74
C GLY A 450 -9.55 21.89 3.15
N GLY A 451 -9.36 23.13 2.71
CA GLY A 451 -8.06 23.63 2.29
C GLY A 451 -7.02 23.56 3.40
N ILE A 452 -5.75 23.42 3.00
CA ILE A 452 -4.60 23.32 3.89
C ILE A 452 -3.54 24.41 3.62
N SER A 453 -3.88 25.42 2.81
CA SER A 453 -2.96 26.45 2.34
C SER A 453 -2.13 27.13 3.42
N VAL A 454 -0.90 27.44 3.02
CA VAL A 454 0.14 28.18 3.75
C VAL A 454 -0.10 29.71 3.74
N ASP A 455 -0.87 30.24 2.76
CA ASP A 455 -1.25 31.65 2.64
C ASP A 455 -2.77 31.82 2.56
N ARG A 456 -3.36 32.48 3.58
CA ARG A 456 -4.81 32.64 3.79
C ARG A 456 -5.47 33.68 2.87
N CYS A 457 -5.09 33.74 1.60
CA CYS A 457 -5.52 34.82 0.69
C CYS A 457 -5.26 36.23 1.28
N GLY A 458 -4.27 36.38 2.17
CA GLY A 458 -4.06 37.61 2.92
C GLY A 458 -3.68 38.78 2.00
N ASP A 459 -3.99 40.01 2.42
CA ASP A 459 -3.57 41.22 1.72
C ASP A 459 -2.04 41.38 1.88
N GLY A 460 -1.26 40.67 1.06
CA GLY A 460 0.19 40.86 0.96
C GLY A 460 0.99 39.60 0.68
N SER A 461 1.26 39.34 -0.60
CA SER A 461 2.65 39.13 -1.04
C SER A 461 3.26 40.49 -1.39
#